data_AF-A0A432WYF5-F1
#
_entry.id   AF-A0A432WYF5-F1
#
_cell.length_a   1.000
_cell.length_b   1.000
_cell.length_c   1.000
_cell.angle_alpha   90.00
_cell.angle_beta   90.00
_cell.angle_gamma   90.00
#
_symmetry.space_group_name_H-M   'P 1'
#
loop_
_entity.id
_entity.type
_entity.pdbx_description
1 polymer ?
#
loop_
_entity_poly.entity_id
_entity_poly.type
_entity_poly.pdbx_seq_one_letter_code
_entity_poly.pdbx_strand_id
1 'polypeptide(L)'
;MSKSKDIGLTIEQVLEYAGVASGLKRDAEIASWLGLGKSALNNWRTRGTVPYKTLIPILLEKEISLDWFFAPGRSLKVPQALLQHHLRKELGEAAAAYHGDNLQLNKVLEALQYIQAIFARHDLQTSEDNMQLFLSVYESLSAEPELRSVTLERMAETLKE
;
A
#
# COMPACT_ATOMS: atom_id res chain seq x y z
N MET A 1 17.60 -14.61 -30.58
CA MET A 1 16.33 -13.89 -30.75
C MET A 1 15.49 -14.15 -29.51
N SER A 2 15.44 -13.20 -28.58
CA SER A 2 14.74 -13.37 -27.30
C SER A 2 13.24 -13.23 -27.56
N LYS A 3 12.46 -14.30 -27.31
CA LYS A 3 11.00 -14.22 -27.33
C LYS A 3 10.59 -13.32 -26.16
N SER A 4 10.12 -12.10 -26.43
CA SER A 4 9.44 -11.28 -25.43
C SER A 4 8.29 -12.11 -24.85
N LYS A 5 8.42 -12.53 -23.59
CA LYS A 5 7.31 -13.13 -22.83
C LYS A 5 6.15 -12.14 -22.88
N ASP A 6 4.98 -12.62 -23.31
CA ASP A 6 3.73 -11.85 -23.35
C ASP A 6 3.55 -11.07 -22.04
N ILE A 7 3.65 -9.74 -22.14
CA ILE A 7 3.42 -8.80 -21.03
C ILE A 7 1.91 -8.67 -20.74
N GLY A 8 1.06 -9.30 -21.55
CA GLY A 8 -0.38 -9.16 -21.47
C GLY A 8 -1.06 -10.22 -20.61
N LEU A 9 -2.04 -9.79 -19.81
CA LEU A 9 -3.03 -10.68 -19.20
C LEU A 9 -3.72 -11.53 -20.27
N THR A 10 -3.89 -12.82 -19.96
CA THR A 10 -4.79 -13.71 -20.68
C THR A 10 -6.24 -13.37 -20.38
N ILE A 11 -7.16 -13.86 -21.21
CA ILE A 11 -8.60 -13.60 -21.03
C ILE A 11 -9.11 -14.31 -19.79
N GLU A 12 -8.57 -15.50 -19.51
CA GLU A 12 -8.85 -16.30 -18.34
C GLU A 12 -8.47 -15.53 -17.07
N GLN A 13 -7.27 -14.92 -17.03
CA GLN A 13 -6.86 -14.06 -15.91
C GLN A 13 -7.74 -12.82 -15.77
N VAL A 14 -8.15 -12.18 -16.88
CA VAL A 14 -9.08 -11.05 -16.82
C VAL A 14 -10.41 -11.47 -16.21
N LEU A 15 -10.97 -12.61 -16.62
CA LEU A 15 -12.23 -13.13 -16.08
C LEU A 15 -12.08 -13.53 -14.61
N GLU A 16 -10.96 -14.15 -14.24
CA GLU A 16 -10.67 -14.50 -12.84
C GLU A 16 -10.61 -13.24 -11.97
N TYR A 17 -9.80 -12.26 -12.32
CA TYR A 17 -9.63 -11.04 -11.53
C TYR A 17 -10.90 -10.19 -11.51
N ALA A 18 -11.62 -10.12 -12.63
CA ALA A 18 -12.93 -9.46 -12.68
C ALA A 18 -13.98 -10.22 -11.86
N GLY A 19 -13.93 -11.54 -11.81
CA GLY A 19 -14.77 -12.37 -10.95
C GLY A 19 -14.51 -12.09 -9.47
N VAL A 20 -13.23 -11.98 -9.07
CA VAL A 20 -12.85 -11.58 -7.70
C VAL A 20 -13.32 -10.16 -7.37
N ALA A 21 -13.08 -9.20 -8.27
CA ALA A 21 -13.45 -7.80 -8.04
C ALA A 21 -14.97 -7.57 -8.01
N SER A 22 -15.73 -8.34 -8.78
CA SER A 22 -17.19 -8.22 -8.86
C SER A 22 -17.96 -9.14 -7.90
N GLY A 23 -17.30 -10.17 -7.36
CA GLY A 23 -17.94 -11.26 -6.59
C GLY A 23 -18.74 -12.26 -7.45
N LEU A 24 -18.68 -12.14 -8.78
CA LEU A 24 -19.42 -12.98 -9.71
C LEU A 24 -18.62 -14.24 -10.09
N LYS A 25 -19.34 -15.32 -10.43
CA LYS A 25 -18.71 -16.63 -10.73
C LYS A 25 -18.91 -17.11 -12.16
N ARG A 26 -19.90 -16.55 -12.87
CA ARG A 26 -20.22 -16.99 -14.24
C ARG A 26 -19.62 -16.01 -15.22
N ASP A 27 -18.88 -16.51 -16.21
CA ASP A 27 -18.26 -15.70 -17.26
C ASP A 27 -19.23 -14.74 -17.95
N ALA A 28 -20.48 -15.16 -18.17
CA ALA A 28 -21.49 -14.31 -18.80
C ALA A 28 -21.88 -13.12 -17.92
N GLU A 29 -21.93 -13.31 -16.60
CA GLU A 29 -22.22 -12.25 -15.62
C GLU A 29 -21.00 -11.33 -15.49
N ILE A 30 -19.79 -11.89 -15.43
CA ILE A 30 -18.53 -11.15 -15.38
C ILE A 30 -18.35 -10.31 -16.65
N ALA A 31 -18.64 -10.88 -17.83
CA ALA A 31 -18.60 -10.16 -19.11
C ALA A 31 -19.58 -8.99 -19.11
N SER A 32 -20.82 -9.22 -18.67
CA SER A 32 -21.82 -8.15 -18.56
C SER A 32 -21.38 -7.06 -17.58
N TRP A 33 -20.77 -7.45 -16.46
CA TRP A 33 -20.22 -6.50 -15.50
C TRP A 33 -19.07 -5.68 -16.09
N LEU A 34 -18.22 -6.31 -16.91
CA LEU A 34 -17.22 -5.64 -17.75
C LEU A 34 -17.83 -4.86 -18.93
N GLY A 35 -19.15 -4.69 -19.02
CA GLY A 35 -19.79 -3.97 -20.13
C GLY A 35 -19.69 -4.68 -21.48
N LEU A 36 -19.32 -5.96 -21.50
CA LEU A 36 -19.15 -6.76 -22.71
C LEU A 36 -20.40 -7.58 -23.00
N GLY A 37 -20.88 -7.51 -24.25
CA GLY A 37 -21.86 -8.48 -24.75
C GLY A 37 -21.25 -9.88 -24.92
N LYS A 38 -22.08 -10.93 -24.90
CA LYS A 38 -21.65 -12.34 -25.08
C LYS A 38 -20.78 -12.54 -26.33
N SER A 39 -21.13 -11.90 -27.45
CA SER A 39 -20.37 -11.98 -28.70
C SER A 39 -18.98 -11.33 -28.60
N ALA A 40 -18.83 -10.28 -27.79
CA ALA A 40 -17.55 -9.61 -27.58
C ALA A 40 -16.58 -10.52 -26.81
N LEU A 41 -17.04 -11.18 -25.74
CA LEU A 41 -16.21 -12.13 -24.99
C LEU A 41 -15.73 -13.29 -25.86
N ASN A 42 -16.61 -13.88 -26.68
CA ASN A 42 -16.20 -14.93 -27.62
C ASN A 42 -15.19 -14.42 -28.64
N ASN A 43 -15.37 -13.20 -29.17
CA ASN A 43 -14.40 -12.60 -30.08
C ASN A 43 -13.03 -12.38 -29.42
N TRP A 44 -13.00 -12.00 -28.14
CA TRP A 44 -11.74 -11.89 -27.39
C TRP A 44 -11.07 -13.26 -27.32
N ARG A 45 -11.81 -14.29 -26.92
CA ARG A 45 -11.30 -15.69 -26.82
C ARG A 45 -10.74 -16.19 -28.14
N THR A 46 -11.48 -16.01 -29.23
CA THR A 46 -11.03 -16.43 -30.57
C THR A 46 -9.75 -15.70 -31.00
N ARG A 47 -9.60 -14.42 -30.63
CA ARG A 47 -8.40 -13.63 -30.95
C ARG A 47 -7.23 -13.90 -30.01
N GLY A 48 -7.47 -14.52 -28.85
CA GLY A 48 -6.46 -14.78 -27.83
C GLY A 48 -5.82 -13.51 -27.24
N THR A 49 -6.46 -12.34 -27.40
CA THR A 49 -5.90 -11.04 -26.98
C THR A 49 -6.95 -10.20 -26.25
N VAL A 50 -6.50 -9.48 -25.21
CA VAL A 50 -7.34 -8.59 -24.41
C VAL A 50 -7.26 -7.16 -24.95
N PRO A 51 -8.37 -6.53 -25.36
CA PRO A 51 -8.36 -5.15 -25.82
C PRO A 51 -8.28 -4.16 -24.65
N TYR A 52 -7.06 -3.73 -24.28
CA TYR A 52 -6.86 -2.79 -23.16
C TYR A 52 -7.50 -1.43 -23.37
N LYS A 53 -7.67 -0.99 -24.62
CA LYS A 53 -8.44 0.23 -24.93
C LYS A 53 -9.89 0.16 -24.46
N THR A 54 -10.45 -1.05 -24.35
CA THR A 54 -11.81 -1.28 -23.83
C THR A 54 -11.77 -1.58 -22.34
N LEU A 55 -10.85 -2.45 -21.89
CA LEU A 55 -10.80 -2.88 -20.49
C LEU A 55 -10.42 -1.75 -19.52
N ILE A 56 -9.41 -0.94 -19.84
CA ILE A 56 -8.89 0.07 -18.91
C ILE A 56 -9.97 1.12 -18.54
N PRO A 57 -10.71 1.73 -19.48
CA PRO A 57 -11.78 2.66 -19.13
C PRO A 57 -12.82 2.07 -18.18
N ILE A 58 -13.19 0.80 -18.37
CA ILE A 58 -14.19 0.10 -17.55
C ILE A 58 -13.69 -0.12 -16.13
N LEU A 59 -12.40 -0.48 -15.98
CA LEU A 59 -11.78 -0.61 -14.65
C LEU A 59 -11.72 0.73 -13.94
N LEU A 60 -11.37 1.81 -14.64
CA LEU A 60 -11.33 3.16 -14.08
C LEU A 60 -12.73 3.66 -13.68
N GLU A 61 -13.75 3.42 -14.51
CA GLU A 61 -15.15 3.76 -14.20
C GLU A 61 -15.65 3.05 -12.93
N LYS A 62 -15.14 1.83 -12.68
CA LYS A 62 -15.47 1.04 -11.50
C LYS A 62 -14.51 1.25 -10.33
N GLU A 63 -13.62 2.24 -10.43
CA GLU A 63 -12.64 2.59 -9.39
C GLU A 63 -11.71 1.41 -9.00
N ILE A 64 -11.41 0.53 -9.95
CA ILE A 64 -10.51 -0.60 -9.74
C ILE A 64 -9.08 -0.19 -10.02
N SER A 65 -8.19 -0.45 -9.05
CA SER A 65 -6.75 -0.22 -9.21
C SER A 65 -6.19 -1.04 -10.37
N LEU A 66 -5.62 -0.34 -11.36
CA LEU A 66 -4.96 -0.97 -12.50
C LEU A 66 -3.71 -1.76 -12.06
N ASP A 67 -2.98 -1.26 -11.06
CA ASP A 67 -1.79 -1.93 -10.52
C ASP A 67 -2.17 -3.29 -9.94
N TRP A 68 -3.25 -3.33 -9.16
CA TRP A 68 -3.78 -4.56 -8.60
C TRP A 68 -4.24 -5.53 -9.70
N PHE A 69 -4.94 -5.01 -10.71
CA PHE A 69 -5.54 -5.84 -11.76
C PHE A 69 -4.50 -6.43 -12.73
N PHE A 70 -3.49 -5.64 -13.13
CA PHE A 70 -2.49 -6.06 -14.12
C PHE A 70 -1.22 -6.65 -13.51
N ALA A 71 -0.91 -6.31 -12.26
CA ALA A 71 0.30 -6.76 -11.58
C ALA A 71 0.03 -7.19 -10.13
N PRO A 72 -0.88 -8.16 -9.90
CA PRO A 72 -1.21 -8.60 -8.55
C PRO A 72 0.03 -9.10 -7.81
N GLY A 73 0.18 -8.67 -6.55
CA GLY A 73 1.33 -9.00 -5.70
C GLY A 73 2.63 -8.27 -6.04
N ARG A 74 2.62 -7.33 -7.00
CA ARG A 74 3.77 -6.47 -7.29
C ARG A 74 3.49 -5.04 -6.87
N SER A 75 4.46 -4.42 -6.21
CA SER A 75 4.44 -2.98 -5.97
C SER A 75 5.00 -2.28 -7.21
N LEU A 76 4.13 -1.62 -7.98
CA LEU A 76 4.56 -0.79 -9.09
C LEU A 76 5.10 0.54 -8.56
N LYS A 77 6.23 0.97 -9.10
CA LYS A 77 6.85 2.24 -8.72
C LYS A 77 6.21 3.37 -9.50
N VAL A 78 5.50 4.24 -8.82
CA VAL A 78 5.06 5.52 -9.39
C VAL A 78 6.27 6.45 -9.47
N PRO A 79 6.62 6.99 -10.64
CA PRO A 79 7.73 7.93 -10.75
C PRO A 79 7.50 9.17 -9.88
N GLN A 80 8.44 9.46 -8.98
CA GLN A 80 8.33 10.57 -8.02
C GLN A 80 8.06 11.92 -8.72
N ALA A 81 8.64 12.13 -9.90
CA ALA A 81 8.43 13.34 -10.70
C ALA A 81 6.97 13.51 -11.15
N LEU A 82 6.27 12.42 -11.49
CA LEU A 82 4.85 12.47 -11.84
C LEU A 82 3.99 12.75 -10.61
N LEU A 83 4.28 12.09 -9.48
CA LEU A 83 3.59 12.37 -8.22
C LEU A 83 3.71 13.84 -7.84
N GLN A 84 4.93 14.38 -7.85
CA GLN A 84 5.20 15.80 -7.57
C GLN A 84 4.51 16.74 -8.55
N HIS A 85 4.44 16.37 -9.83
CA HIS A 85 3.72 17.14 -10.84
C HIS A 85 2.21 17.20 -10.56
N HIS A 86 1.58 16.06 -10.26
CA HIS A 86 0.16 15.98 -9.95
C HIS A 86 -0.18 16.72 -8.65
N LEU A 87 0.62 16.51 -7.60
CA LEU A 87 0.47 17.20 -6.31
C LEU A 87 0.56 18.73 -6.47
N ARG A 88 1.56 19.24 -7.20
CA ARG A 88 1.68 20.67 -7.49
C ARG A 88 0.48 21.22 -8.26
N LYS A 89 -0.09 20.42 -9.16
CA LYS A 89 -1.22 20.82 -10.00
C LYS A 89 -2.54 20.85 -9.24
N GLU A 90 -2.78 19.89 -8.34
CA GLU A 90 -4.06 19.75 -7.63
C GLU A 90 -4.14 20.57 -6.33
N LEU A 91 -3.01 20.74 -5.63
CA LEU A 91 -2.96 21.38 -4.31
C LEU A 91 -2.24 22.74 -4.33
N GLY A 92 -1.79 23.20 -5.50
CA GLY A 92 -1.05 24.46 -5.65
C GLY A 92 0.29 24.47 -4.90
N GLU A 93 0.77 25.66 -4.52
CA GLU A 93 2.05 25.86 -3.83
C GLU A 93 2.11 25.16 -2.45
N ALA A 94 0.97 24.89 -1.82
CA ALA A 94 0.89 24.28 -0.49
C ALA A 94 1.34 22.81 -0.47
N ALA A 95 1.13 22.03 -1.53
CA ALA A 95 1.62 20.64 -1.57
C ALA A 95 3.12 20.51 -1.82
N ALA A 96 3.78 21.53 -2.36
CA ALA A 96 5.25 21.54 -2.44
C ALA A 96 5.88 21.55 -1.04
N ALA A 97 5.16 22.07 -0.03
CA ALA A 97 5.57 22.08 1.37
C ALA A 97 5.22 20.78 2.12
N TYR A 98 4.27 19.97 1.63
CA TYR A 98 3.96 18.67 2.24
C TYR A 98 4.92 17.58 1.75
N HIS A 99 6.19 17.74 2.13
CA HIS A 99 7.11 16.62 2.28
C HIS A 99 6.91 16.06 3.68
N GLY A 100 5.77 15.39 3.92
CA GLY A 100 5.68 14.47 5.05
C GLY A 100 6.68 13.37 4.81
N ASP A 101 7.92 13.60 5.25
CA ASP A 101 9.05 12.69 5.08
C ASP A 101 8.61 11.28 5.46
N ASN A 102 8.60 10.33 4.53
CA ASN A 102 8.47 8.89 4.86
C ASN A 102 9.50 8.50 5.94
N LEU A 103 10.60 9.25 6.04
CA LEU A 103 11.59 9.17 7.11
C LEU A 103 10.99 9.44 8.50
N GLN A 104 10.06 10.38 8.64
CA GLN A 104 9.39 10.67 9.91
C GLN A 104 8.43 9.56 10.31
N LEU A 105 7.66 9.00 9.37
CA LEU A 105 6.78 7.87 9.68
C LEU A 105 7.58 6.63 10.10
N ASN A 106 8.67 6.32 9.39
CA ASN A 106 9.55 5.20 9.77
C ASN A 106 10.19 5.41 11.15
N LYS A 107 10.65 6.63 11.46
CA LYS A 107 11.19 6.96 12.78
C LYS A 107 10.16 6.80 13.90
N VAL A 108 8.91 7.20 13.66
CA VAL A 108 7.80 7.01 14.60
C VAL A 108 7.52 5.52 14.82
N LEU A 109 7.48 4.73 13.74
CA LEU A 109 7.27 3.28 13.83
C LEU A 109 8.42 2.58 14.57
N GLU A 110 9.67 2.96 14.32
CA GLU A 110 10.84 2.45 15.04
C GLU A 110 10.77 2.77 16.54
N ALA A 111 10.41 4.01 16.89
CA ALA A 111 10.23 4.42 18.28
C ALA A 111 9.16 3.59 19.00
N LEU A 112 7.99 3.42 18.36
CA LEU A 112 6.89 2.64 18.92
C LEU A 112 7.26 1.16 19.10
N GLN A 113 7.91 0.54 18.11
CA GLN A 113 8.36 -0.85 18.21
C GLN A 113 9.37 -1.03 19.34
N TYR A 114 10.31 -0.09 19.48
CA TYR A 114 11.31 -0.13 20.53
C TYR A 114 10.68 -0.04 21.93
N ILE A 115 9.76 0.90 22.14
CA ILE A 115 9.08 1.10 23.43
C ILE A 115 8.18 -0.09 23.76
N GLN A 116 7.44 -0.62 22.79
CA GLN A 116 6.61 -1.82 22.98
C GLN A 116 7.45 -3.04 23.37
N ALA A 117 8.65 -3.19 22.79
CA ALA A 117 9.57 -4.27 23.16
C ALA A 117 10.10 -4.13 24.60
N ILE A 118 10.26 -2.91 25.11
CA ILE A 118 10.59 -2.66 26.52
C ILE A 118 9.39 -3.05 27.40
N PHE A 119 8.18 -2.60 27.06
CA PHE A 119 6.99 -2.91 27.86
C PHE A 119 6.76 -4.41 27.96
N ALA A 120 6.90 -5.14 26.85
CA ALA A 120 6.76 -6.59 26.81
C ALA A 120 7.83 -7.32 27.65
N ARG A 121 9.08 -6.83 27.68
CA ARG A 121 10.16 -7.44 28.48
C ARG A 121 9.99 -7.20 29.98
N HIS A 122 9.43 -6.07 30.35
CA HIS A 122 9.25 -5.67 31.76
C HIS A 122 7.86 -5.95 32.31
N ASP A 123 6.95 -6.50 31.51
CA ASP A 123 5.55 -6.76 31.86
C ASP A 123 4.78 -5.49 32.26
N LEU A 124 5.07 -4.38 31.58
CA LEU A 124 4.43 -3.09 31.84
C LEU A 124 3.08 -3.00 31.13
N GLN A 125 2.11 -2.36 31.80
CA GLN A 125 0.86 -2.01 31.17
C GLN A 125 1.06 -0.92 30.12
N THR A 126 0.56 -1.20 28.91
CA THR A 126 0.48 -0.24 27.81
C THR A 126 -0.65 0.76 28.05
N SER A 127 -0.47 1.65 29.03
CA SER A 127 -1.33 2.81 29.23
C SER A 127 -0.90 3.98 28.34
N GLU A 128 -1.83 4.90 28.08
CA GLU A 128 -1.54 6.12 27.32
C GLU A 128 -0.47 6.97 28.03
N ASP A 129 -0.56 7.11 29.34
CA ASP A 129 0.38 7.89 30.16
C ASP A 129 1.81 7.30 30.10
N ASN A 130 1.95 5.97 30.21
CA ASN A 130 3.25 5.31 30.10
C ASN A 130 3.82 5.46 28.69
N MET A 131 2.98 5.33 27.66
CA MET A 131 3.42 5.49 26.28
C MET A 131 3.91 6.92 25.99
N GLN A 132 3.18 7.94 26.45
CA GLN A 132 3.57 9.35 26.29
C GLN A 132 4.89 9.65 27.01
N LEU A 133 5.05 9.16 28.23
CA LEU A 133 6.28 9.32 28.99
C LEU A 133 7.48 8.70 28.26
N PHE A 134 7.37 7.45 27.81
CA PHE A 134 8.47 6.76 27.12
C PHE A 134 8.79 7.37 25.76
N LEU A 135 7.79 7.84 25.01
CA LEU A 135 8.00 8.55 23.75
C LEU A 135 8.76 9.86 23.97
N SER A 136 8.37 10.65 24.98
CA SER A 136 9.06 11.91 25.28
C SER A 136 10.54 11.72 25.65
N VAL A 137 10.86 10.64 26.37
CA VAL A 137 12.25 10.30 26.73
C VAL A 137 13.01 9.74 25.53
N TYR A 138 12.37 8.91 24.71
CA TYR A 138 12.96 8.39 23.47
C TYR A 138 13.36 9.53 22.51
N GLU A 139 12.51 10.55 22.37
CA GLU A 139 12.77 11.71 21.52
C GLU A 139 13.83 12.66 22.09
N SER A 140 13.79 12.94 23.40
CA SER A 140 14.76 13.83 24.05
C SER A 140 16.19 13.29 24.01
N LEU A 141 16.35 11.96 23.97
CA LEU A 141 17.65 11.27 23.86
C LEU A 141 17.94 10.79 22.42
N SER A 142 17.35 11.44 21.42
CA SER A 142 17.54 11.09 20.00
C SER A 142 19.00 11.21 19.53
N ALA A 143 19.79 12.11 20.12
CA ALA A 143 21.22 12.29 19.81
C ALA A 143 22.15 11.26 20.46
N GLU A 144 21.69 10.56 21.51
CA GLU A 144 22.53 9.68 22.35
C GLU A 144 21.88 8.29 22.52
N PRO A 145 22.02 7.39 21.54
CA PRO A 145 21.30 6.12 21.50
C PRO A 145 21.65 5.17 22.66
N GLU A 146 22.90 5.19 23.12
CA GLU A 146 23.33 4.37 24.27
C GLU A 146 22.64 4.83 25.56
N LEU A 147 22.68 6.15 25.84
CA LEU A 147 22.02 6.74 27.00
C LEU A 147 20.50 6.54 26.95
N ARG A 148 19.89 6.64 25.76
CA ARG A 148 18.46 6.37 25.53
C ARG A 148 18.08 4.97 25.98
N SER A 149 18.84 3.97 25.53
CA SER A 149 18.55 2.57 25.87
C SER A 149 18.63 2.32 27.37
N VAL A 150 19.71 2.77 28.03
CA VAL A 150 19.90 2.59 29.47
C VAL A 150 18.82 3.32 30.27
N THR A 151 18.44 4.53 29.86
CA THR A 151 17.43 5.33 30.55
C THR A 151 16.05 4.68 30.46
N LEU A 152 15.63 4.25 29.27
CA LEU A 152 14.31 3.65 29.08
C LEU A 152 14.19 2.28 29.77
N GLU A 153 15.26 1.49 29.81
CA GLU A 153 15.28 0.23 30.57
C GLU A 153 15.15 0.48 32.08
N ARG A 154 15.89 1.45 32.62
CA ARG A 154 15.78 1.83 34.04
C ARG A 154 14.41 2.39 34.40
N MET A 155 13.82 3.21 33.52
CA MET A 155 12.46 3.70 33.71
C MET A 155 11.46 2.55 33.77
N ALA A 156 11.62 1.56 32.90
CA ALA A 156 10.76 0.39 32.89
C ALA A 156 10.90 -0.44 34.17
N GLU A 157 12.11 -0.60 34.71
CA GLU A 157 12.36 -1.23 36.00
C GLU A 157 11.67 -0.49 37.15
N THR A 158 11.72 0.85 37.16
CA THR A 158 11.11 1.66 38.24
C THR A 158 9.58 1.67 38.22
N LEU A 159 8.96 1.48 37.06
CA LEU A 159 7.50 1.49 36.90
C LEU A 159 6.86 0.10 37.06
N LYS A 160 7.69 -0.92 37.33
CA LYS A 160 7.25 -2.31 37.57
C LYS A 160 6.83 -2.56 39.02
N GLU A 161 7.02 -1.58 39.91
CA GLU A 161 6.51 -1.60 41.30
C GLU A 161 5.02 -1.26 41.39
#